data_AF-A0A238U6Z9-F1
#
_entry.id   AF-A0A238U6Z9-F1
#
_cell.length_a   1.000
_cell.length_b   1.000
_cell.length_c   1.000
_cell.angle_alpha   90.00
_cell.angle_beta   90.00
_cell.angle_gamma   90.00
#
_symmetry.space_group_name_H-M   'P 1'
#
loop_
_entity.id
_entity.type
_entity.pdbx_description
1 polymer ?
#
loop_
_entity_poly.entity_id
_entity_poly.type
_entity_poly.pdbx_seq_one_letter_code
_entity_poly.pdbx_strand_id
1 'polypeptide(L)'
;MKIFKSLIPAIVIVCFSIQTAFSQDISREDKKAIKSKEQEIRVNEEMLLSGVEGLERIKSRLTKDKSKNRITKEEVLRKETIIRNVEARLSKLDKKIKTQKEELNSFKKSLNVKVAEVKEIETTETKTEKTPVVDTKADSDLATREQELKAAREKLEKEIKASEEAYQKQLEALRKKNEKLTQLDSQLKAEKKEIEDKISKEKRMKIMEVEDDISVNEEMLISGRQGLKKKKDQLETAKKEGALTAEDIQRKEAIISRVEKRLNKLENEIKIKKEELSKLKAA
;
A
#
# COMPACT_ATOMS: atom_id res chain seq x y z
N MET A 1 17.85 0.88 20.07
CA MET A 1 17.10 2.16 20.16
C MET A 1 18.00 3.31 20.68
N LYS A 2 18.72 4.05 19.83
CA LYS A 2 19.47 5.26 20.27
C LYS A 2 19.47 6.48 19.33
N ILE A 3 18.99 6.37 18.09
CA ILE A 3 19.23 7.38 17.03
C ILE A 3 18.22 8.54 17.04
N PHE A 4 16.96 8.33 17.47
CA PHE A 4 15.87 9.30 17.28
C PHE A 4 15.67 10.34 18.40
N LYS A 5 16.55 10.41 19.42
CA LYS A 5 16.41 11.39 20.52
C LYS A 5 16.90 12.82 20.18
N SER A 6 17.61 13.01 19.06
CA SER A 6 18.25 14.28 18.68
C SER A 6 17.40 15.20 17.79
N LEU A 7 16.29 14.72 17.21
CA LEU A 7 15.58 15.44 16.15
C LEU A 7 14.69 16.61 16.63
N ILE A 8 14.39 16.69 17.93
CA ILE A 8 13.34 17.56 18.48
C ILE A 8 13.83 19.00 18.82
N PRO A 9 14.96 19.24 19.51
CA PRO A 9 15.33 20.60 19.90
C PRO A 9 15.82 21.48 18.74
N ALA A 10 16.24 20.90 17.60
CA ALA A 10 16.84 21.63 16.48
C ALA A 10 15.83 22.38 15.58
N ILE A 11 14.53 22.09 15.69
CA ILE A 11 13.50 22.58 14.74
C ILE A 11 13.01 24.02 15.07
N VAL A 12 13.26 24.51 16.29
CA VAL A 12 12.67 25.77 16.79
C VAL A 12 13.39 27.04 16.30
N ILE A 13 14.64 26.95 15.82
CA ILE A 13 15.53 28.13 15.63
C ILE A 13 15.97 28.32 14.16
N VAL A 14 15.05 28.20 13.18
CA VAL A 14 15.34 28.49 11.75
C VAL A 14 14.22 29.26 11.03
N CYS A 15 13.37 29.98 11.77
CA CYS A 15 12.10 30.53 11.24
C CYS A 15 12.14 31.99 10.72
N PHE A 16 13.29 32.68 10.72
CA PHE A 16 13.33 34.15 10.51
C PHE A 16 14.46 34.69 9.60
N SER A 17 14.73 34.04 8.47
CA SER A 17 15.72 34.51 7.47
C SER A 17 15.24 34.44 6.00
N ILE A 18 14.05 34.93 5.68
CA ILE A 18 13.71 35.29 4.28
C ILE A 18 14.16 36.73 4.05
N GLN A 19 15.46 36.93 3.84
CA GLN A 19 16.02 38.24 3.48
C GLN A 19 15.62 38.59 2.04
N THR A 20 14.77 39.60 1.88
CA THR A 20 14.24 40.02 0.57
C THR A 20 15.20 40.96 -0.17
N ALA A 21 16.37 40.45 -0.54
CA ALA A 21 17.27 41.12 -1.48
C ALA A 21 16.70 41.00 -2.91
N PHE A 22 15.98 42.03 -3.37
CA PHE A 22 15.46 42.12 -4.73
C PHE A 22 16.30 43.08 -5.58
N SER A 23 17.15 42.53 -6.46
CA SER A 23 17.72 43.25 -7.60
C SER A 23 16.60 43.79 -8.51
N GLN A 24 16.86 44.88 -9.22
CA GLN A 24 15.80 45.63 -9.91
C GLN A 24 15.15 44.85 -11.07
N ASP A 25 15.93 44.03 -11.79
CA ASP A 25 15.59 43.50 -13.13
C ASP A 25 14.66 42.27 -13.19
N ILE A 26 14.20 41.74 -12.05
CA ILE A 26 13.25 40.59 -12.05
C ILE A 26 11.88 41.05 -12.58
N SER A 27 11.26 40.28 -13.49
CA SER A 27 9.98 40.65 -14.13
C SER A 27 8.80 40.78 -13.14
N ARG A 28 7.69 41.40 -13.57
CA ARG A 28 6.47 41.47 -12.74
C ARG A 28 5.85 40.08 -12.51
N GLU A 29 5.96 39.20 -13.49
CA GLU A 29 5.47 37.82 -13.47
C GLU A 29 6.32 36.96 -12.52
N ASP A 30 7.64 37.08 -12.57
CA ASP A 30 8.55 36.38 -11.67
C ASP A 30 8.43 36.90 -10.22
N LYS A 31 8.27 38.22 -10.02
CA LYS A 31 7.96 38.81 -8.71
C LYS A 31 6.63 38.29 -8.14
N LYS A 32 5.62 37.99 -8.97
CA LYS A 32 4.38 37.29 -8.53
C LYS A 32 4.65 35.81 -8.23
N ALA A 33 5.39 35.10 -9.08
CA ALA A 33 5.68 33.67 -8.91
C ALA A 33 6.51 33.40 -7.64
N ILE A 34 7.52 34.24 -7.35
CA ILE A 34 8.31 34.19 -6.12
C ILE A 34 7.40 34.39 -4.89
N LYS A 35 6.59 35.45 -4.85
CA LYS A 35 5.64 35.69 -3.74
C LYS A 35 4.65 34.53 -3.56
N SER A 36 4.20 33.91 -4.65
CA SER A 36 3.31 32.74 -4.60
C SER A 36 3.99 31.53 -3.96
N LYS A 37 5.20 31.17 -4.41
CA LYS A 37 6.02 30.09 -3.84
C LYS A 37 6.37 30.34 -2.37
N GLU A 38 6.80 31.55 -2.01
CA GLU A 38 7.10 31.94 -0.63
C GLU A 38 5.88 31.80 0.30
N GLN A 39 4.67 32.09 -0.19
CA GLN A 39 3.45 31.94 0.59
C GLN A 39 2.91 30.49 0.60
N GLU A 40 3.22 29.64 -0.39
CA GLU A 40 2.98 28.18 -0.27
C GLU A 40 3.90 27.57 0.78
N ILE A 41 5.18 27.92 0.78
CA ILE A 41 6.17 27.49 1.79
C ILE A 41 5.66 27.81 3.19
N ARG A 42 5.22 29.05 3.46
CA ARG A 42 4.65 29.43 4.78
C ARG A 42 3.41 28.62 5.17
N VAL A 43 2.51 28.32 4.24
CA VAL A 43 1.33 27.47 4.51
C VAL A 43 1.74 26.01 4.78
N ASN A 44 2.78 25.50 4.12
CA ASN A 44 3.36 24.19 4.42
C ASN A 44 4.03 24.18 5.82
N GLU A 45 4.75 25.24 6.20
CA GLU A 45 5.37 25.41 7.52
C GLU A 45 4.35 25.49 8.67
N GLU A 46 3.28 26.27 8.52
CA GLU A 46 2.20 26.32 9.53
C GLU A 46 1.49 24.96 9.67
N MET A 47 1.34 24.21 8.57
CA MET A 47 0.80 22.84 8.62
C MET A 47 1.77 21.86 9.30
N LEU A 48 3.09 21.99 9.07
CA LEU A 48 4.11 21.19 9.73
C LEU A 48 4.09 21.41 11.25
N LEU A 49 4.11 22.66 11.70
CA LEU A 49 4.04 23.02 13.12
C LEU A 49 2.76 22.49 13.79
N SER A 50 1.60 22.71 13.16
CA SER A 50 0.31 22.21 13.66
C SER A 50 0.26 20.68 13.75
N GLY A 51 0.91 19.99 12.79
CA GLY A 51 1.05 18.54 12.77
C GLY A 51 2.00 18.00 13.85
N VAL A 52 3.07 18.73 14.19
CA VAL A 52 3.96 18.40 15.31
C VAL A 52 3.22 18.54 16.65
N GLU A 53 2.46 19.62 16.88
CA GLU A 53 1.57 19.73 18.05
C GLU A 53 0.59 18.54 18.13
N GLY A 54 0.06 18.09 16.99
CA GLY A 54 -0.81 16.91 16.90
C GLY A 54 -0.10 15.62 17.30
N LEU A 55 1.08 15.37 16.74
CA LEU A 55 1.91 14.20 17.06
C LEU A 55 2.24 14.11 18.56
N GLU A 56 2.56 15.22 19.21
CA GLU A 56 2.80 15.26 20.65
C GLU A 56 1.56 14.91 21.47
N ARG A 57 0.36 15.38 21.05
CA ARG A 57 -0.90 14.97 21.69
C ARG A 57 -1.19 13.49 21.51
N ILE A 58 -0.97 12.90 20.33
CA ILE A 58 -1.13 11.44 20.11
C ILE A 58 -0.17 10.67 21.03
N LYS A 59 1.11 11.06 21.09
CA LYS A 59 2.11 10.45 21.98
C LYS A 59 1.71 10.56 23.46
N SER A 60 1.22 11.73 23.90
CA SER A 60 0.76 11.97 25.28
C SER A 60 -0.50 11.17 25.62
N ARG A 61 -1.43 10.98 24.67
CA ARG A 61 -2.59 10.09 24.83
C ARG A 61 -2.11 8.64 24.97
N LEU A 62 -1.26 8.15 24.07
CA LEU A 62 -0.77 6.77 24.09
C LEU A 62 0.00 6.44 25.39
N THR A 63 0.83 7.34 25.91
CA THR A 63 1.52 7.08 27.19
C THR A 63 0.56 7.05 28.39
N LYS A 64 -0.51 7.86 28.38
CA LYS A 64 -1.59 7.84 29.39
C LYS A 64 -2.51 6.62 29.26
N ASP A 65 -2.76 6.13 28.05
CA ASP A 65 -3.53 4.90 27.81
C ASP A 65 -2.75 3.69 28.32
N LYS A 66 -1.44 3.62 28.00
CA LYS A 66 -0.50 2.60 28.50
C LYS A 66 -0.38 2.61 30.02
N SER A 67 -0.12 3.76 30.65
CA SER A 67 0.09 3.84 32.11
C SER A 67 -1.17 3.57 32.94
N LYS A 68 -2.34 3.51 32.30
CA LYS A 68 -3.63 3.15 32.91
C LYS A 68 -4.14 1.76 32.51
N ASN A 69 -3.35 0.96 31.77
CA ASN A 69 -3.75 -0.33 31.20
C ASN A 69 -5.11 -0.29 30.46
N ARG A 70 -5.41 0.81 29.76
CA ARG A 70 -6.70 1.05 29.09
C ARG A 70 -6.78 0.51 27.65
N ILE A 71 -5.70 -0.12 27.17
CA ILE A 71 -5.57 -0.63 25.80
C ILE A 71 -4.76 -1.93 25.77
N THR A 72 -5.05 -2.77 24.80
CA THR A 72 -4.35 -4.03 24.53
C THR A 72 -2.96 -3.82 23.91
N LYS A 73 -2.14 -4.89 23.88
CA LYS A 73 -0.83 -4.88 23.20
C LYS A 73 -0.95 -4.63 21.69
N GLU A 74 -2.03 -5.10 21.07
CA GLU A 74 -2.28 -4.93 19.63
C GLU A 74 -2.68 -3.49 19.30
N GLU A 75 -3.58 -2.89 20.09
CA GLU A 75 -3.91 -1.45 19.98
C GLU A 75 -2.69 -0.54 20.25
N VAL A 76 -1.80 -0.93 21.18
CA VAL A 76 -0.51 -0.26 21.37
C VAL A 76 0.31 -0.28 20.07
N LEU A 77 0.46 -1.43 19.42
CA LEU A 77 1.23 -1.56 18.19
C LEU A 77 0.58 -0.80 17.02
N ARG A 78 -0.76 -0.79 16.92
CA ARG A 78 -1.50 0.01 15.93
C ARG A 78 -1.29 1.52 16.18
N LYS A 79 -1.50 2.00 17.42
CA LYS A 79 -1.29 3.41 17.80
C LYS A 79 0.18 3.85 17.60
N GLU A 80 1.16 2.98 17.85
CA GLU A 80 2.57 3.27 17.52
C GLU A 80 2.84 3.33 16.02
N THR A 81 2.19 2.48 15.22
CA THR A 81 2.32 2.51 13.76
C THR A 81 1.71 3.77 13.18
N ILE A 82 0.54 4.20 13.68
CA ILE A 82 -0.07 5.51 13.37
C ILE A 82 0.90 6.66 13.74
N ILE A 83 1.54 6.63 14.91
CA ILE A 83 2.54 7.64 15.32
C ILE A 83 3.72 7.68 14.32
N ARG A 84 4.26 6.53 13.92
CA ARG A 84 5.36 6.44 12.93
C ARG A 84 4.92 6.93 11.55
N ASN A 85 3.66 6.68 11.16
CA ASN A 85 3.09 7.14 9.89
C ASN A 85 2.87 8.67 9.89
N VAL A 86 2.47 9.26 11.02
CA VAL A 86 2.45 10.72 11.23
C VAL A 86 3.87 11.29 11.16
N GLU A 87 4.84 10.70 11.87
CA GLU A 87 6.25 11.11 11.81
C GLU A 87 6.81 11.07 10.37
N ALA A 88 6.52 10.00 9.62
CA ALA A 88 6.94 9.86 8.22
C ALA A 88 6.26 10.88 7.31
N ARG A 89 4.97 11.18 7.51
CA ARG A 89 4.23 12.23 6.75
C ARG A 89 4.77 13.63 7.08
N LEU A 90 5.07 13.95 8.35
CA LEU A 90 5.67 15.21 8.75
C LEU A 90 7.11 15.34 8.25
N SER A 91 7.90 14.27 8.27
CA SER A 91 9.25 14.26 7.67
C SER A 91 9.20 14.43 6.15
N LYS A 92 8.22 13.85 5.45
CA LYS A 92 7.96 14.12 4.02
C LYS A 92 7.56 15.58 3.78
N LEU A 93 6.79 16.20 4.67
CA LEU A 93 6.41 17.61 4.59
C LEU A 93 7.59 18.56 4.85
N ASP A 94 8.41 18.30 5.87
CA ASP A 94 9.67 19.01 6.15
C ASP A 94 10.65 18.92 4.96
N LYS A 95 10.83 17.71 4.40
CA LYS A 95 11.61 17.51 3.16
C LYS A 95 11.01 18.31 2.01
N LYS A 96 9.69 18.27 1.79
CA LYS A 96 9.04 19.09 0.75
C LYS A 96 9.28 20.59 0.99
N ILE A 97 9.21 21.09 2.21
CA ILE A 97 9.48 22.51 2.55
C ILE A 97 10.94 22.87 2.23
N LYS A 98 11.90 22.01 2.58
CA LYS A 98 13.32 22.20 2.25
C LYS A 98 13.54 22.20 0.74
N THR A 99 13.04 21.19 0.04
CA THR A 99 13.07 21.13 -1.43
C THR A 99 12.36 22.33 -2.06
N GLN A 100 11.26 22.86 -1.52
CA GLN A 100 10.63 24.07 -2.05
C GLN A 100 11.44 25.34 -1.80
N LYS A 101 12.17 25.45 -0.69
CA LYS A 101 13.12 26.55 -0.44
C LYS A 101 14.34 26.43 -1.37
N GLU A 102 14.84 25.22 -1.57
CA GLU A 102 15.93 24.89 -2.50
C GLU A 102 15.52 25.10 -3.95
N GLU A 103 14.31 24.73 -4.36
CA GLU A 103 13.71 24.98 -5.68
C GLU A 103 13.39 26.46 -5.88
N LEU A 104 13.00 27.21 -4.84
CA LEU A 104 12.84 28.67 -4.96
C LEU A 104 14.20 29.34 -5.18
N ASN A 105 15.22 28.95 -4.42
CA ASN A 105 16.59 29.43 -4.59
C ASN A 105 17.26 28.91 -5.87
N SER A 106 16.87 27.73 -6.35
CA SER A 106 17.37 27.16 -7.60
C SER A 106 16.63 27.75 -8.79
N PHE A 107 15.32 27.99 -8.74
CA PHE A 107 14.59 28.74 -9.77
C PHE A 107 15.14 30.17 -9.92
N LYS A 108 15.55 30.81 -8.81
CA LYS A 108 16.32 32.08 -8.82
C LYS A 108 17.73 31.96 -9.45
N LYS A 109 18.22 30.76 -9.78
CA LYS A 109 19.52 30.46 -10.43
C LYS A 109 19.41 29.72 -11.78
N SER A 110 18.35 28.94 -11.99
CA SER A 110 18.26 27.85 -12.97
C SER A 110 17.54 28.25 -14.25
N LEU A 111 17.59 29.54 -14.58
CA LEU A 111 17.27 30.07 -15.90
C LEU A 111 18.42 29.70 -16.88
N ASN A 112 18.91 28.43 -16.82
CA ASN A 112 20.28 27.98 -17.20
C ASN A 112 20.50 26.43 -17.57
N VAL A 113 19.52 25.65 -18.13
CA VAL A 113 19.69 24.47 -19.12
C VAL A 113 19.91 22.93 -18.69
N LYS A 114 19.79 21.87 -19.60
CA LYS A 114 19.79 20.32 -19.48
C LYS A 114 20.35 19.49 -20.75
N VAL A 115 20.28 18.15 -21.11
CA VAL A 115 19.47 16.85 -20.91
C VAL A 115 20.15 15.47 -21.47
N ALA A 116 19.49 14.25 -21.56
CA ALA A 116 19.97 12.85 -22.02
C ALA A 116 18.82 11.93 -22.70
N GLU A 117 18.81 10.61 -23.13
CA GLU A 117 19.58 9.28 -23.11
C GLU A 117 19.40 8.35 -24.44
N VAL A 118 19.28 6.99 -24.73
CA VAL A 118 19.01 5.58 -24.14
C VAL A 118 19.39 4.35 -25.12
N LYS A 119 19.07 3.00 -24.92
CA LYS A 119 19.57 1.71 -25.65
C LYS A 119 18.72 0.31 -25.64
N GLU A 120 19.23 -0.91 -26.10
CA GLU A 120 18.91 -2.46 -25.92
C GLU A 120 17.58 -3.22 -26.44
N ILE A 121 17.22 -4.58 -26.61
CA ILE A 121 17.64 -6.10 -26.62
C ILE A 121 16.45 -7.08 -27.21
N GLU A 122 16.22 -8.46 -27.46
CA GLU A 122 16.58 -9.98 -27.26
C GLU A 122 16.07 -11.00 -28.45
N THR A 123 15.78 -12.38 -28.62
CA THR A 123 15.61 -13.84 -28.04
C THR A 123 15.81 -15.02 -29.17
N THR A 124 15.47 -16.38 -29.38
CA THR A 124 14.62 -17.68 -29.03
C THR A 124 15.28 -19.09 -29.53
N GLU A 125 14.84 -20.41 -29.75
CA GLU A 125 13.67 -21.44 -29.64
C GLU A 125 14.04 -23.03 -29.86
N THR A 126 13.13 -24.07 -30.08
CA THR A 126 13.27 -25.62 -29.88
C THR A 126 12.35 -26.71 -30.66
N LYS A 127 12.51 -28.12 -30.55
CA LYS A 127 11.56 -29.39 -30.74
C LYS A 127 12.10 -30.68 -31.55
N THR A 128 11.59 -31.97 -31.83
CA THR A 128 10.74 -33.21 -31.35
C THR A 128 10.71 -34.40 -32.47
N GLU A 129 10.28 -35.72 -32.54
CA GLU A 129 9.85 -37.05 -31.83
C GLU A 129 9.88 -38.32 -32.86
N LYS A 130 9.32 -39.61 -32.96
CA LYS A 130 8.38 -40.69 -32.33
C LYS A 130 8.33 -42.13 -33.10
N THR A 131 7.82 -43.33 -32.59
CA THR A 131 7.03 -44.54 -33.26
C THR A 131 7.20 -46.09 -32.81
N PRO A 132 6.21 -47.08 -33.01
CA PRO A 132 6.26 -48.61 -32.70
C PRO A 132 5.45 -49.71 -33.58
N VAL A 133 5.43 -51.09 -33.32
CA VAL A 133 4.68 -52.24 -34.07
C VAL A 133 4.48 -53.69 -33.36
N VAL A 134 3.63 -54.68 -33.86
CA VAL A 134 3.31 -56.15 -33.41
C VAL A 134 2.69 -57.07 -34.58
N ASP A 135 2.21 -58.38 -34.64
CA ASP A 135 1.88 -59.69 -33.89
C ASP A 135 1.83 -60.98 -34.88
N THR A 136 1.41 -62.30 -34.79
CA THR A 136 0.33 -63.28 -34.24
C THR A 136 0.78 -64.83 -34.37
N LYS A 137 0.13 -66.06 -34.34
CA LYS A 137 -1.23 -66.80 -34.21
C LYS A 137 -1.13 -68.39 -33.89
N ALA A 138 -2.19 -69.26 -33.98
CA ALA A 138 -2.33 -70.76 -33.67
C ALA A 138 -3.13 -71.67 -34.74
N ASP A 139 -3.65 -72.95 -34.71
CA ASP A 139 -4.21 -74.03 -33.77
C ASP A 139 -4.17 -75.54 -34.37
N SER A 140 -5.10 -76.53 -34.12
CA SER A 140 -5.03 -78.03 -34.44
C SER A 140 -6.29 -78.82 -35.04
N ASP A 141 -6.38 -80.21 -35.00
CA ASP A 141 -7.42 -81.07 -35.73
C ASP A 141 -8.02 -82.49 -35.25
N LEU A 142 -7.29 -83.62 -34.97
CA LEU A 142 -7.74 -85.06 -35.29
C LEU A 142 -8.26 -86.14 -34.23
N ALA A 143 -7.49 -87.10 -33.63
CA ALA A 143 -7.90 -88.07 -32.54
C ALA A 143 -7.36 -87.65 -31.16
N THR A 144 -6.24 -86.93 -31.23
CA THR A 144 -6.32 -85.49 -31.06
C THR A 144 -7.71 -84.92 -30.73
N ARG A 145 -8.88 -85.20 -31.34
CA ARG A 145 -10.20 -84.66 -30.91
C ARG A 145 -10.59 -84.93 -29.44
N GLU A 146 -10.24 -86.07 -28.83
CA GLU A 146 -10.39 -86.20 -27.37
C GLU A 146 -9.32 -85.41 -26.61
N GLN A 147 -8.09 -85.37 -27.15
CA GLN A 147 -7.00 -84.55 -26.61
C GLN A 147 -7.24 -83.04 -26.83
N GLU A 148 -8.06 -82.63 -27.79
CA GLU A 148 -8.47 -81.28 -28.17
C GLU A 148 -9.68 -80.89 -27.37
N LEU A 149 -10.59 -81.81 -27.04
CA LEU A 149 -11.63 -81.54 -26.05
C LEU A 149 -11.00 -81.38 -24.66
N LYS A 150 -9.95 -82.16 -24.32
CA LYS A 150 -9.13 -81.92 -23.11
C LYS A 150 -8.31 -80.64 -23.20
N ALA A 151 -7.59 -80.41 -24.30
CA ALA A 151 -6.76 -79.21 -24.49
C ALA A 151 -7.60 -77.94 -24.67
N ALA A 152 -8.82 -78.01 -25.19
CA ALA A 152 -9.77 -76.90 -25.25
C ALA A 152 -10.38 -76.62 -23.88
N ARG A 153 -10.62 -77.65 -23.05
CA ARG A 153 -10.97 -77.44 -21.63
C ARG A 153 -9.81 -76.79 -20.87
N GLU A 154 -8.59 -77.29 -21.04
CA GLU A 154 -7.39 -76.67 -20.45
C GLU A 154 -7.13 -75.26 -20.99
N LYS A 155 -7.32 -75.02 -22.29
CA LYS A 155 -7.16 -73.72 -22.95
C LYS A 155 -8.21 -72.75 -22.43
N LEU A 156 -9.48 -73.16 -22.35
CA LEU A 156 -10.57 -72.40 -21.74
C LEU A 156 -10.30 -72.11 -20.26
N GLU A 157 -9.78 -73.06 -19.48
CA GLU A 157 -9.41 -72.83 -18.07
C GLU A 157 -8.22 -71.86 -17.93
N LYS A 158 -7.23 -71.94 -18.82
CA LYS A 158 -6.10 -71.00 -18.91
C LYS A 158 -6.56 -69.61 -19.37
N GLU A 159 -7.51 -69.52 -20.30
CA GLU A 159 -8.14 -68.28 -20.79
C GLU A 159 -9.02 -67.64 -19.71
N ILE A 160 -9.79 -68.43 -18.95
CA ILE A 160 -10.56 -67.96 -17.78
C ILE A 160 -9.59 -67.39 -16.73
N LYS A 161 -8.55 -68.12 -16.34
CA LYS A 161 -7.54 -67.64 -15.37
C LYS A 161 -6.82 -66.37 -15.84
N ALA A 162 -6.45 -66.31 -17.12
CA ALA A 162 -5.85 -65.11 -17.71
C ALA A 162 -6.83 -63.92 -17.74
N SER A 163 -8.12 -64.17 -17.98
CA SER A 163 -9.20 -63.17 -17.94
C SER A 163 -9.46 -62.67 -16.52
N GLU A 164 -9.51 -63.57 -15.52
CA GLU A 164 -9.61 -63.23 -14.10
C GLU A 164 -8.41 -62.39 -13.63
N GLU A 165 -7.19 -62.79 -13.98
CA GLU A 165 -5.99 -61.99 -13.74
C GLU A 165 -6.05 -60.61 -14.40
N ALA A 166 -6.49 -60.53 -15.67
CA ALA A 166 -6.63 -59.26 -16.38
C ALA A 166 -7.69 -58.36 -15.71
N TYR A 167 -8.79 -58.93 -15.25
CA TYR A 167 -9.85 -58.23 -14.52
C TYR A 167 -9.36 -57.72 -13.15
N GLN A 168 -8.60 -58.50 -12.39
CA GLN A 168 -7.98 -58.04 -11.14
C GLN A 168 -6.96 -56.90 -11.40
N LYS A 169 -6.14 -57.01 -12.45
CA LYS A 169 -5.21 -55.95 -12.88
C LYS A 169 -5.95 -54.66 -13.28
N GLN A 170 -7.14 -54.77 -13.90
CA GLN A 170 -8.01 -53.62 -14.16
C GLN A 170 -8.62 -53.02 -12.88
N LEU A 171 -9.11 -53.86 -11.96
CA LEU A 171 -9.63 -53.43 -10.64
C LEU A 171 -8.57 -52.68 -9.82
N GLU A 172 -7.34 -53.17 -9.78
CA GLU A 172 -6.22 -52.46 -9.16
C GLU A 172 -5.91 -51.13 -9.87
N ALA A 173 -5.90 -51.10 -11.20
CA ALA A 173 -5.66 -49.87 -11.95
C ALA A 173 -6.76 -48.83 -11.70
N LEU A 174 -8.01 -49.25 -11.50
CA LEU A 174 -9.12 -48.39 -11.10
C LEU A 174 -8.98 -47.89 -9.65
N ARG A 175 -8.60 -48.75 -8.69
CA ARG A 175 -8.29 -48.34 -7.30
C ARG A 175 -7.17 -47.29 -7.26
N LYS A 176 -6.04 -47.57 -7.93
CA LYS A 176 -4.88 -46.66 -8.04
C LYS A 176 -5.22 -45.33 -8.75
N LYS A 177 -6.21 -45.31 -9.65
CA LYS A 177 -6.77 -44.06 -10.22
C LYS A 177 -7.66 -43.32 -9.21
N ASN A 178 -8.52 -44.02 -8.49
CA ASN A 178 -9.43 -43.43 -7.50
C ASN A 178 -8.67 -42.85 -6.27
N GLU A 179 -7.61 -43.51 -5.83
CA GLU A 179 -6.67 -43.00 -4.83
C GLU A 179 -6.05 -41.66 -5.27
N LYS A 180 -5.56 -41.58 -6.53
CA LYS A 180 -5.02 -40.34 -7.10
C LYS A 180 -6.08 -39.23 -7.22
N LEU A 181 -7.32 -39.56 -7.60
CA LEU A 181 -8.41 -38.59 -7.64
C LEU A 181 -8.75 -38.06 -6.23
N THR A 182 -8.74 -38.92 -5.22
CA THR A 182 -8.96 -38.54 -3.82
C THR A 182 -7.84 -37.64 -3.30
N GLN A 183 -6.58 -37.95 -3.64
CA GLN A 183 -5.43 -37.10 -3.33
C GLN A 183 -5.55 -35.72 -3.98
N LEU A 184 -5.86 -35.66 -5.28
CA LEU A 184 -6.04 -34.40 -6.01
C LEU A 184 -7.20 -33.56 -5.46
N ASP A 185 -8.35 -34.17 -5.13
CA ASP A 185 -9.47 -33.47 -4.48
C ASP A 185 -9.09 -32.90 -3.10
N SER A 186 -8.32 -33.65 -2.29
CA SER A 186 -7.82 -33.16 -1.00
C SER A 186 -6.83 -31.98 -1.15
N GLN A 187 -5.97 -32.02 -2.17
CA GLN A 187 -5.05 -30.93 -2.52
C GLN A 187 -5.82 -29.70 -2.99
N LEU A 188 -6.75 -29.85 -3.93
CA LEU A 188 -7.60 -28.75 -4.43
C LEU A 188 -8.44 -28.11 -3.31
N LYS A 189 -8.88 -28.88 -2.31
CA LYS A 189 -9.58 -28.34 -1.12
C LYS A 189 -8.64 -27.54 -0.21
N ALA A 190 -7.40 -27.99 -0.02
CA ALA A 190 -6.40 -27.26 0.74
C ALA A 190 -5.99 -25.95 0.03
N GLU A 191 -5.71 -26.01 -1.27
CA GLU A 191 -5.35 -24.84 -2.10
C GLU A 191 -6.46 -23.79 -2.14
N LYS A 192 -7.72 -24.19 -2.36
CA LYS A 192 -8.88 -23.28 -2.33
C LYS A 192 -8.97 -22.56 -0.99
N LYS A 193 -8.84 -23.29 0.12
CA LYS A 193 -8.84 -22.68 1.46
C LYS A 193 -7.67 -21.71 1.65
N GLU A 194 -6.46 -22.06 1.22
CA GLU A 194 -5.31 -21.17 1.34
C GLU A 194 -5.49 -19.88 0.49
N ILE A 195 -6.14 -19.98 -0.67
CA ILE A 195 -6.52 -18.83 -1.51
C ILE A 195 -7.57 -17.96 -0.81
N GLU A 196 -8.62 -18.56 -0.23
CA GLU A 196 -9.64 -17.84 0.56
C GLU A 196 -9.04 -17.14 1.78
N ASP A 197 -8.16 -17.81 2.54
CA ASP A 197 -7.44 -17.24 3.69
C ASP A 197 -6.50 -16.10 3.26
N LYS A 198 -5.82 -16.21 2.10
CA LYS A 198 -5.00 -15.13 1.50
C LYS A 198 -5.86 -13.91 1.13
N ILE A 199 -6.96 -14.11 0.40
CA ILE A 199 -7.88 -13.04 -0.01
C ILE A 199 -8.49 -12.34 1.22
N SER A 200 -8.94 -13.13 2.21
CA SER A 200 -9.46 -12.63 3.50
C SER A 200 -8.43 -11.78 4.23
N LYS A 201 -7.17 -12.23 4.29
CA LYS A 201 -6.06 -11.49 4.90
C LYS A 201 -5.74 -10.20 4.14
N GLU A 202 -5.64 -10.24 2.81
CA GLU A 202 -5.35 -9.07 1.99
C GLU A 202 -6.44 -8.00 2.11
N LYS A 203 -7.71 -8.40 2.07
CA LYS A 203 -8.86 -7.52 2.30
C LYS A 203 -8.82 -6.88 3.69
N ARG A 204 -8.47 -7.63 4.74
CA ARG A 204 -8.27 -7.09 6.10
C ARG A 204 -7.12 -6.08 6.16
N MET A 205 -6.02 -6.32 5.45
CA MET A 205 -4.91 -5.36 5.37
C MET A 205 -5.33 -4.06 4.67
N LYS A 206 -5.99 -4.14 3.50
CA LYS A 206 -6.52 -2.96 2.78
C LYS A 206 -7.51 -2.15 3.63
N ILE A 207 -8.40 -2.81 4.36
CA ILE A 207 -9.32 -2.16 5.32
C ILE A 207 -8.53 -1.43 6.41
N MET A 208 -7.50 -2.06 7.00
CA MET A 208 -6.69 -1.47 8.06
C MET A 208 -5.86 -0.28 7.57
N GLU A 209 -5.28 -0.38 6.37
CA GLU A 209 -4.55 0.71 5.72
C GLU A 209 -5.44 1.94 5.52
N VAL A 210 -6.64 1.76 4.94
CA VAL A 210 -7.59 2.87 4.73
C VAL A 210 -8.09 3.45 6.06
N GLU A 211 -8.36 2.63 7.08
CA GLU A 211 -8.71 3.12 8.43
C GLU A 211 -7.60 3.97 9.07
N ASP A 212 -6.35 3.51 9.04
CA ASP A 212 -5.22 4.26 9.60
C ASP A 212 -4.98 5.56 8.83
N ASP A 213 -5.14 5.55 7.50
CA ASP A 213 -4.98 6.73 6.66
C ASP A 213 -6.11 7.76 6.86
N ILE A 214 -7.34 7.31 7.15
CA ILE A 214 -8.43 8.16 7.65
C ILE A 214 -8.08 8.74 9.02
N SER A 215 -7.66 7.91 9.97
CA SER A 215 -7.35 8.33 11.35
C SER A 215 -6.27 9.40 11.41
N VAL A 216 -5.22 9.25 10.59
CA VAL A 216 -4.17 10.28 10.44
C VAL A 216 -4.73 11.57 9.84
N ASN A 217 -5.54 11.47 8.77
CA ASN A 217 -6.15 12.65 8.16
C ASN A 217 -7.10 13.38 9.14
N GLU A 218 -7.82 12.66 10.00
CA GLU A 218 -8.74 13.24 10.99
C GLU A 218 -8.03 14.03 12.10
N GLU A 219 -6.96 13.53 12.73
CA GLU A 219 -6.21 14.34 13.70
C GLU A 219 -5.46 15.49 12.99
N MET A 220 -5.06 15.35 11.71
CA MET A 220 -4.57 16.48 10.89
C MET A 220 -5.65 17.54 10.62
N LEU A 221 -6.92 17.15 10.43
CA LEU A 221 -8.05 18.09 10.29
C LEU A 221 -8.40 18.77 11.61
N ILE A 222 -8.44 18.02 12.72
CA ILE A 222 -8.74 18.52 14.07
C ILE A 222 -7.65 19.51 14.51
N SER A 223 -6.37 19.13 14.41
CA SER A 223 -5.23 19.99 14.73
C SER A 223 -5.20 21.25 13.88
N GLY A 224 -5.42 21.11 12.57
CA GLY A 224 -5.48 22.24 11.64
C GLY A 224 -6.64 23.20 11.92
N ARG A 225 -7.84 22.69 12.24
CA ARG A 225 -8.99 23.53 12.65
C ARG A 225 -8.73 24.27 13.97
N GLN A 226 -8.05 23.64 14.93
CA GLN A 226 -7.63 24.30 16.18
C GLN A 226 -6.59 25.41 15.91
N GLY A 227 -5.58 25.14 15.10
CA GLY A 227 -4.56 26.12 14.68
C GLY A 227 -5.18 27.31 13.93
N LEU A 228 -6.08 27.03 12.98
CA LEU A 228 -6.84 28.04 12.25
C LEU A 228 -7.67 28.93 13.19
N LYS A 229 -8.36 28.34 14.19
CA LYS A 229 -9.11 29.13 15.17
C LYS A 229 -8.18 30.07 15.95
N LYS A 230 -7.09 29.54 16.55
CA LYS A 230 -6.07 30.36 17.23
C LYS A 230 -5.61 31.55 16.37
N LYS A 231 -5.40 31.34 15.07
CA LYS A 231 -4.96 32.37 14.11
C LYS A 231 -6.03 33.43 13.79
N LYS A 232 -7.30 33.04 13.71
CA LYS A 232 -8.44 33.98 13.60
C LYS A 232 -8.57 34.82 14.87
N ASP A 233 -8.59 34.18 16.03
CA ASP A 233 -8.70 34.82 17.34
C ASP A 233 -7.55 35.85 17.53
N GLN A 234 -6.31 35.46 17.23
CA GLN A 234 -5.13 36.34 17.24
C GLN A 234 -5.24 37.54 16.26
N LEU A 235 -5.80 37.34 15.07
CA LEU A 235 -5.99 38.42 14.10
C LEU A 235 -7.08 39.40 14.56
N GLU A 236 -8.18 38.92 15.14
CA GLU A 236 -9.22 39.79 15.68
C GLU A 236 -8.73 40.63 16.86
N THR A 237 -7.99 40.03 17.80
CA THR A 237 -7.39 40.75 18.93
C THR A 237 -6.43 41.84 18.43
N ALA A 238 -5.48 41.48 17.57
CA ALA A 238 -4.51 42.44 17.03
C ALA A 238 -5.14 43.53 16.12
N LYS A 239 -6.32 43.29 15.53
CA LYS A 239 -7.14 44.34 14.88
C LYS A 239 -7.73 45.31 15.90
N LYS A 240 -8.32 44.79 16.99
CA LYS A 240 -8.96 45.58 18.06
C LYS A 240 -7.93 46.42 18.84
N GLU A 241 -6.72 45.92 18.98
CA GLU A 241 -5.57 46.59 19.61
C GLU A 241 -4.87 47.62 18.69
N GLY A 242 -5.24 47.71 17.40
CA GLY A 242 -4.57 48.58 16.43
C GLY A 242 -3.13 48.17 16.07
N ALA A 243 -2.69 46.98 16.51
CA ALA A 243 -1.30 46.53 16.48
C ALA A 243 -0.79 46.04 15.12
N LEU A 244 -1.50 46.31 14.01
CA LEU A 244 -1.17 45.81 12.67
C LEU A 244 -1.48 46.84 11.57
N THR A 245 -0.62 46.86 10.54
CA THR A 245 -0.90 47.61 9.30
C THR A 245 -2.01 46.95 8.47
N ALA A 246 -2.63 47.72 7.58
CA ALA A 246 -3.60 47.20 6.62
C ALA A 246 -3.01 46.09 5.73
N GLU A 247 -1.72 46.20 5.35
CA GLU A 247 -1.05 45.12 4.61
C GLU A 247 -0.89 43.84 5.44
N ASP A 248 -0.55 43.95 6.72
CA ASP A 248 -0.37 42.79 7.59
C ASP A 248 -1.68 42.08 7.91
N ILE A 249 -2.77 42.84 8.00
CA ILE A 249 -4.13 42.30 8.06
C ILE A 249 -4.42 41.49 6.78
N GLN A 250 -4.28 42.09 5.59
CA GLN A 250 -4.51 41.39 4.32
C GLN A 250 -3.60 40.16 4.15
N ARG A 251 -2.32 40.26 4.54
CA ARG A 251 -1.37 39.13 4.51
C ARG A 251 -1.84 37.98 5.41
N LYS A 252 -2.32 38.26 6.63
CA LYS A 252 -2.83 37.25 7.57
C LYS A 252 -4.15 36.64 7.10
N GLU A 253 -5.08 37.45 6.58
CA GLU A 253 -6.36 36.97 6.01
C GLU A 253 -6.14 36.04 4.80
N ALA A 254 -5.22 36.39 3.91
CA ALA A 254 -4.86 35.55 2.77
C ALA A 254 -4.21 34.21 3.17
N ILE A 255 -3.54 34.13 4.33
CA ILE A 255 -3.03 32.88 4.90
C ILE A 255 -4.19 32.06 5.48
N ILE A 256 -5.04 32.67 6.34
CA ILE A 256 -6.21 32.05 6.95
C ILE A 256 -7.12 31.41 5.88
N SER A 257 -7.44 32.12 4.80
CA SER A 257 -8.28 31.61 3.71
C SER A 257 -7.64 30.43 2.94
N ARG A 258 -6.30 30.36 2.83
CA ARG A 258 -5.60 29.21 2.22
C ARG A 258 -5.58 28.01 3.15
N VAL A 259 -5.41 28.23 4.46
CA VAL A 259 -5.50 27.16 5.47
C VAL A 259 -6.91 26.57 5.47
N GLU A 260 -7.97 27.40 5.45
CA GLU A 260 -9.36 26.95 5.29
C GLU A 260 -9.56 26.07 4.04
N LYS A 261 -9.18 26.56 2.85
CA LYS A 261 -9.31 25.81 1.60
C LYS A 261 -8.59 24.44 1.65
N ARG A 262 -7.45 24.37 2.34
CA ARG A 262 -6.67 23.13 2.52
C ARG A 262 -7.30 22.18 3.53
N LEU A 263 -7.91 22.68 4.61
CA LEU A 263 -8.66 21.87 5.57
C LEU A 263 -9.95 21.32 4.96
N ASN A 264 -10.66 22.12 4.16
CA ASN A 264 -11.85 21.67 3.43
C ASN A 264 -11.50 20.59 2.38
N LYS A 265 -10.32 20.70 1.73
CA LYS A 265 -9.81 19.62 0.86
C LYS A 265 -9.51 18.34 1.65
N LEU A 266 -8.87 18.46 2.82
CA LEU A 266 -8.58 17.32 3.70
C LEU A 266 -9.85 16.64 4.22
N GLU A 267 -10.90 17.41 4.52
CA GLU A 267 -12.22 16.92 4.91
C GLU A 267 -12.91 16.14 3.76
N ASN A 268 -12.81 16.62 2.53
CA ASN A 268 -13.27 15.89 1.34
C ASN A 268 -12.46 14.61 1.10
N GLU A 269 -11.13 14.62 1.32
CA GLU A 269 -10.29 13.41 1.24
C GLU A 269 -10.67 12.37 2.31
N ILE A 270 -11.03 12.80 3.52
CA ILE A 270 -11.57 11.92 4.57
C ILE A 270 -12.92 11.33 4.15
N LYS A 271 -13.83 12.14 3.58
CA LYS A 271 -15.15 11.69 3.10
C LYS A 271 -15.01 10.62 2.03
N ILE A 272 -14.17 10.85 1.01
CA ILE A 272 -13.91 9.89 -0.07
C ILE A 272 -13.35 8.57 0.50
N LYS A 273 -12.38 8.62 1.41
CA LYS A 273 -11.83 7.41 2.03
C LYS A 273 -12.82 6.66 2.92
N LYS A 274 -13.76 7.35 3.56
CA LYS A 274 -14.87 6.69 4.30
C LYS A 274 -15.84 5.98 3.36
N GLU A 275 -16.10 6.53 2.18
CA GLU A 275 -16.90 5.90 1.12
C GLU A 275 -16.17 4.74 0.41
N GLU A 276 -14.84 4.77 0.37
CA GLU A 276 -14.00 3.64 -0.06
C GLU A 276 -14.00 2.53 1.00
N LEU A 277 -13.82 2.89 2.28
CA LEU A 277 -13.84 1.95 3.40
C LEU A 277 -15.17 1.21 3.55
N SER A 278 -16.30 1.89 3.34
CA SER A 278 -17.62 1.23 3.39
C SER A 278 -17.78 0.21 2.27
N LYS A 279 -17.30 0.51 1.05
CA LYS A 279 -17.28 -0.45 -0.07
C LYS A 279 -16.38 -1.65 0.23
N LEU A 280 -15.17 -1.42 0.75
CA LEU A 280 -14.24 -2.49 1.13
C LEU A 280 -14.77 -3.40 2.25
N LYS A 281 -15.67 -2.90 3.10
CA LYS A 281 -16.36 -3.66 4.16
C LYS A 281 -17.67 -4.32 3.74
N ALA A 282 -18.24 -3.92 2.59
CA ALA A 282 -19.52 -4.44 2.07
C ALA A 282 -19.35 -5.43 0.90
N ALA A 283 -18.20 -5.37 0.20
CA ALA A 283 -17.68 -6.48 -0.58
C ALA A 283 -17.11 -7.59 0.34
#